data_AF-A0A834F884-F1
#
_entry.id   AF-A0A834F884-F1
#
_cell.length_a   1.000
_cell.length_b   1.000
_cell.length_c   1.000
_cell.angle_alpha   90.00
_cell.angle_beta   90.00
_cell.angle_gamma   90.00
#
_symmetry.space_group_name_H-M   'P 1'
#
loop_
_entity.id
_entity.type
_entity.pdbx_description
1 polymer ?
#
loop_
_entity_poly.entity_id
_entity_poly.type
_entity_poly.pdbx_seq_one_letter_code
_entity_poly.pdbx_strand_id
1 'polypeptide(L)'
;MSALVPLVEVGGSGGSPFTFTGEDNGATLRKIWVWTGVDHVKAVQVWLTDGRVQKFGKEAGEFFEFEFQDGEKITSLILWANGVGTRLGGIKFETNHPREFFAKPTIWVNTKEYPIDVGSGICLGVAGRSGSDIDCMGFLFINTVKSTELTSVNYPSINNVTPKIVTEVIQSSTYTNDTEAVQSYTAETTITVTTKSSWSLPNKMESMFSVIVQAGIPEVVEGPNGSIFIVGPVSSYDLENTKETSEHFSCPVQVLPKKSVEVDITIGRVTVDLPYTGTVEVTCDNGGVLKFNTNGEYNGVTYNDAKTVVK
;
A
#
# COMPACT_ATOMS: atom_id res chain seq x y z
N MET A 1 15.14 10.71 -17.13
CA MET A 1 14.77 11.82 -16.22
C MET A 1 14.74 11.25 -14.81
N SER A 2 15.03 12.06 -13.78
CA SER A 2 15.08 11.59 -12.38
C SER A 2 13.68 11.57 -11.77
N ALA A 3 13.35 10.51 -11.01
CA ALA A 3 12.12 10.44 -10.22
C ALA A 3 12.20 11.26 -8.92
N LEU A 4 13.39 11.76 -8.57
CA LEU A 4 13.63 12.57 -7.38
C LEU A 4 13.77 14.03 -7.76
N VAL A 5 13.27 14.92 -6.90
CA VAL A 5 13.58 16.34 -6.97
C VAL A 5 15.09 16.52 -6.67
N PRO A 6 15.81 17.38 -7.41
CA PRO A 6 17.20 17.68 -7.09
C PRO A 6 17.36 18.09 -5.62
N LEU A 7 18.22 17.39 -4.90
CA LEU A 7 18.48 17.68 -3.49
C LEU A 7 19.14 19.06 -3.34
N VAL A 8 18.53 19.92 -2.53
CA VAL A 8 19.08 21.23 -2.16
C VAL A 8 19.48 21.20 -0.69
N GLU A 9 20.79 21.11 -0.43
CA GLU A 9 21.34 21.23 0.91
C GLU A 9 21.61 22.70 1.25
N VAL A 10 21.12 23.14 2.42
CA VAL A 10 21.30 24.52 2.90
C VAL A 10 22.14 24.50 4.17
N GLY A 11 23.20 25.33 4.20
CA GLY A 11 24.12 25.46 5.32
C GLY A 11 25.57 25.66 4.87
N GLY A 12 26.52 25.15 5.65
CA GLY A 12 27.96 25.18 5.37
C GLY A 12 28.54 23.85 4.89
N SER A 13 29.86 23.83 4.67
CA SER A 13 30.60 22.68 4.11
C SER A 13 31.32 21.81 5.15
N GLY A 14 31.17 22.12 6.44
CA GLY A 14 31.78 21.38 7.54
C GLY A 14 31.17 20.00 7.76
N GLY A 15 31.55 19.34 8.86
CA GLY A 15 30.97 18.05 9.26
C GLY A 15 31.28 16.88 8.33
N SER A 16 30.75 15.72 8.70
CA SER A 16 30.78 14.49 7.90
C SER A 16 29.47 14.32 7.14
N PRO A 17 29.51 13.85 5.88
CA PRO A 17 28.30 13.62 5.09
C PRO A 17 27.43 12.53 5.70
N PHE A 18 26.12 12.66 5.54
CA PHE A 18 25.14 11.64 5.87
C PHE A 18 24.00 11.60 4.83
N THR A 19 23.42 10.42 4.68
CA THR A 19 22.20 10.18 3.90
C THR A 19 21.35 9.21 4.70
N PHE A 20 20.09 9.55 4.92
CA PHE A 20 19.14 8.71 5.63
C PHE A 20 17.76 8.82 4.96
N THR A 21 17.53 7.88 4.04
CA THR A 21 16.38 7.89 3.14
C THR A 21 15.80 6.48 2.96
N GLY A 22 14.54 6.42 2.56
CA GLY A 22 13.86 5.20 2.09
C GLY A 22 13.79 5.10 0.57
N GLU A 23 14.79 5.61 -0.15
CA GLU A 23 14.85 5.53 -1.62
C GLU A 23 14.91 4.09 -2.13
N ASP A 24 15.43 3.16 -1.32
CA ASP A 24 15.59 1.74 -1.65
C ASP A 24 14.34 0.90 -1.41
N ASN A 25 13.48 1.32 -0.48
CA ASN A 25 12.34 0.52 -0.01
C ASN A 25 11.02 1.29 0.11
N GLY A 26 10.98 2.53 -0.40
CA GLY A 26 9.83 3.42 -0.39
C GLY A 26 9.40 3.92 0.99
N ALA A 27 10.23 3.76 2.02
CA ALA A 27 9.96 4.34 3.33
C ALA A 27 10.01 5.89 3.27
N THR A 28 9.11 6.53 3.99
CA THR A 28 8.95 7.99 3.99
C THR A 28 9.20 8.57 5.37
N LEU A 29 9.40 9.88 5.44
CA LEU A 29 9.57 10.61 6.68
C LEU A 29 8.29 10.51 7.54
N ARG A 30 8.41 9.87 8.72
CA ARG A 30 7.31 9.66 9.65
C ARG A 30 7.31 10.68 10.79
N LYS A 31 8.50 11.00 11.30
CA LYS A 31 8.67 11.90 12.44
C LYS A 31 10.01 12.61 12.35
N ILE A 32 10.04 13.85 12.80
CA ILE A 32 11.25 14.64 12.92
C ILE A 32 11.29 15.35 14.26
N TRP A 33 12.44 15.27 14.92
CA TRP A 33 12.82 16.05 16.08
C TRP A 33 13.96 16.97 15.68
N VAL A 34 13.88 18.23 16.12
CA VAL A 34 14.88 19.24 15.82
C VAL A 34 15.26 19.96 17.11
N TRP A 35 16.56 20.10 17.34
CA TRP A 35 17.09 20.95 18.40
C TRP A 35 17.75 22.17 17.79
N THR A 36 17.53 23.34 18.36
CA THR A 36 18.15 24.59 17.90
C THR A 36 18.98 25.23 19.01
N GLY A 37 20.13 25.76 18.61
CA GLY A 37 20.99 26.57 19.46
C GLY A 37 20.71 28.06 19.31
N VAL A 38 21.73 28.86 19.62
CA VAL A 38 21.64 30.32 19.58
C VAL A 38 21.35 30.84 18.17
N ASP A 39 22.01 30.31 17.15
CA ASP A 39 21.94 30.82 15.76
C ASP A 39 21.84 29.70 14.70
N HIS A 40 21.74 28.43 15.10
CA HIS A 40 21.75 27.28 14.17
C HIS A 40 20.95 26.09 14.68
N VAL A 41 20.70 25.13 13.80
CA VAL A 41 20.17 23.80 14.13
C VAL A 41 21.30 22.95 14.72
N LYS A 42 21.08 22.49 15.96
CA LYS A 42 22.03 21.68 16.74
C LYS A 42 21.99 20.20 16.39
N ALA A 43 20.79 19.65 16.34
CA ALA A 43 20.61 18.23 16.05
C ALA A 43 19.29 18.00 15.36
N VAL A 44 19.23 16.90 14.62
CA VAL A 44 17.99 16.39 14.02
C VAL A 44 17.94 14.90 14.27
N GLN A 45 16.79 14.40 14.72
CA GLN A 45 16.51 12.98 14.77
C GLN A 45 15.31 12.68 13.86
N VAL A 46 15.45 11.65 13.04
CA VAL A 46 14.50 11.31 11.98
C VAL A 46 14.03 9.88 12.15
N TRP A 47 12.73 9.65 11.97
CA TRP A 47 12.13 8.32 11.87
C TRP A 47 11.55 8.16 10.48
N LEU A 48 11.81 7.01 9.86
CA LEU A 48 11.15 6.59 8.64
C LEU A 48 9.97 5.66 8.95
N THR A 49 9.08 5.44 7.97
CA THR A 49 7.91 4.57 8.11
C THR A 49 8.25 3.08 8.24
N ASP A 50 9.47 2.67 7.87
CA ASP A 50 9.99 1.32 8.09
C ASP A 50 10.57 1.08 9.50
N GLY A 51 10.45 2.07 10.39
CA GLY A 51 10.91 1.99 11.77
C GLY A 51 12.38 2.35 11.99
N ARG A 52 13.16 2.62 10.93
CA ARG A 52 14.53 3.12 11.09
C ARG A 52 14.52 4.48 11.78
N VAL A 53 15.51 4.70 12.66
CA VAL A 53 15.69 5.94 13.41
C VAL A 53 17.16 6.35 13.39
N GLN A 54 17.44 7.62 13.11
CA GLN A 54 18.81 8.11 13.16
C GLN A 54 18.87 9.56 13.66
N LYS A 55 19.91 9.88 14.45
CA LYS A 55 20.20 11.22 14.97
C LYS A 55 21.50 11.75 14.37
N PHE A 56 21.50 13.04 14.06
CA PHE A 56 22.62 13.81 13.53
C PHE A 56 22.86 15.03 14.42
N GLY A 57 24.12 15.41 14.64
CA GLY A 57 24.49 16.48 15.58
C GLY A 57 24.38 16.07 17.05
N LYS A 58 24.52 17.05 17.95
CA LYS A 58 24.41 16.85 19.41
C LYS A 58 23.28 17.71 19.98
N GLU A 59 22.37 17.06 20.68
CA GLU A 59 21.19 17.71 21.27
C GLU A 59 21.58 18.76 22.31
N ALA A 60 21.05 19.97 22.13
CA ALA A 60 21.18 21.09 23.06
C ALA A 60 20.20 22.20 22.63
N GLY A 61 19.75 23.00 23.59
CA GLY A 61 18.89 24.15 23.33
C GLY A 61 17.41 23.81 23.19
N GLU A 62 16.69 24.56 22.37
CA GLU A 62 15.24 24.46 22.21
C GLU A 62 14.87 23.22 21.38
N PHE A 63 13.75 22.58 21.72
CA PHE A 63 13.30 21.33 21.11
C PHE A 63 11.99 21.52 20.37
N PHE A 64 11.92 20.96 19.15
CA PHE A 64 10.76 20.97 18.30
C PHE A 64 10.49 19.56 17.80
N GLU A 65 9.22 19.19 17.68
CA GLU A 65 8.82 17.93 17.08
C GLU A 65 7.68 18.09 16.08
N PHE A 66 7.68 17.20 15.09
CA PHE A 66 6.56 17.01 14.20
C PHE A 66 6.43 15.52 13.87
N GLU A 67 5.21 15.00 14.00
CA GLU A 67 4.87 13.64 13.62
C GLU A 67 3.79 13.68 12.54
N PHE A 68 4.13 13.07 11.40
CA PHE A 68 3.27 13.05 10.23
C PHE A 68 2.10 12.10 10.46
N GLN A 69 0.91 12.53 10.02
CA GLN A 69 -0.25 11.66 9.94
C GLN A 69 -0.20 10.81 8.66
N ASP A 70 -0.95 9.72 8.65
CA ASP A 70 -1.03 8.84 7.48
C ASP A 70 -1.58 9.64 6.27
N GLY A 71 -0.86 9.60 5.15
CA GLY A 71 -1.16 10.37 3.93
C GLY A 71 -0.83 11.87 3.97
N GLU A 72 -0.23 12.36 5.05
CA GLU A 72 0.17 13.77 5.15
C GLU A 72 1.46 14.05 4.37
N LYS A 73 1.43 15.12 3.58
CA LYS A 73 2.49 15.51 2.63
C LYS A 73 2.93 16.93 2.91
N ILE A 74 4.20 17.22 2.65
CA ILE A 74 4.74 18.58 2.76
C ILE A 74 4.29 19.38 1.52
N THR A 75 3.65 20.52 1.73
CA THR A 75 3.18 21.41 0.65
C THR A 75 4.11 22.58 0.40
N SER A 76 4.86 23.00 1.42
CA SER A 76 5.89 24.02 1.31
C SER A 76 7.04 23.69 2.26
N LEU A 77 8.27 23.94 1.81
CA LEU A 77 9.47 23.82 2.64
C LEU A 77 10.36 25.03 2.40
N ILE A 78 10.77 25.67 3.48
CA ILE A 78 11.75 26.75 3.47
C ILE A 78 12.88 26.37 4.43
N LEU A 79 14.10 26.49 3.94
CA LEU A 79 15.31 26.34 4.73
C LEU A 79 16.04 27.67 4.83
N TRP A 80 16.79 27.84 5.92
CA TRP A 80 17.69 28.97 6.11
C TRP A 80 19.08 28.46 6.45
N ALA A 81 20.10 29.19 6.03
CA ALA A 81 21.42 29.09 6.64
C ALA A 81 21.49 30.00 7.88
N ASN A 82 22.47 29.81 8.77
CA ASN A 82 22.66 30.63 9.98
C ASN A 82 23.13 32.09 9.72
N GLY A 83 22.92 32.62 8.51
CA GLY A 83 23.35 33.95 8.08
C GLY A 83 24.82 34.14 7.77
N VAL A 84 25.70 33.39 8.43
CA VAL A 84 27.13 33.30 8.06
C VAL A 84 27.33 32.28 6.93
N GLY A 85 26.41 31.32 6.78
CA GLY A 85 26.52 30.27 5.77
C GLY A 85 27.41 29.11 6.20
N THR A 86 27.53 28.88 7.51
CA THR A 86 28.37 27.81 8.08
C THR A 86 27.56 26.66 8.68
N ARG A 87 26.28 26.91 8.99
CA ARG A 87 25.35 25.94 9.57
C ARG A 87 23.97 26.06 8.93
N LEU A 88 23.15 25.02 9.09
CA LEU A 88 21.71 25.14 8.90
C LEU A 88 21.14 26.05 9.99
N GLY A 89 20.36 27.05 9.57
CA GLY A 89 19.84 28.12 10.42
C GLY A 89 18.36 27.97 10.77
N GLY A 90 17.58 27.17 10.04
CA GLY A 90 16.16 26.98 10.36
C GLY A 90 15.46 26.07 9.36
N ILE A 91 14.34 25.50 9.81
CA ILE A 91 13.50 24.61 9.02
C ILE A 91 12.04 25.01 9.24
N LYS A 92 11.35 25.36 8.16
CA LYS A 92 9.92 25.62 8.18
C LYS A 92 9.24 24.80 7.10
N PHE A 93 8.17 24.09 7.45
CA PHE A 93 7.31 23.47 6.46
C PHE A 93 5.85 23.53 6.86
N GLU A 94 5.00 23.48 5.84
CA GLU A 94 3.56 23.30 5.96
C GLU A 94 3.17 21.99 5.29
N THR A 95 2.03 21.46 5.70
CA THR A 95 1.51 20.19 5.17
C THR A 95 0.22 20.38 4.39
N ASN A 96 -0.25 19.32 3.73
CA ASN A 96 -1.59 19.25 3.13
C ASN A 96 -2.69 19.19 4.21
N HIS A 97 -2.33 18.88 5.45
CA HIS A 97 -3.15 19.18 6.61
C HIS A 97 -2.80 20.60 7.08
N PRO A 98 -3.73 21.40 7.64
CA PRO A 98 -3.49 22.78 8.05
C PRO A 98 -2.62 22.86 9.32
N ARG A 99 -1.40 22.31 9.25
CA ARG A 99 -0.40 22.22 10.30
C ARG A 99 0.90 22.82 9.78
N GLU A 100 1.60 23.49 10.67
CA GLU A 100 2.88 24.14 10.39
C GLU A 100 3.92 23.62 11.39
N PHE A 101 5.14 23.42 10.90
CA PHE A 101 6.31 23.20 11.72
C PHE A 101 7.33 24.31 11.46
N PHE A 102 7.84 24.93 12.51
CA PHE A 102 8.90 25.93 12.38
C PHE A 102 9.93 25.80 13.50
N ALA A 103 11.03 25.10 13.20
CA ALA A 103 12.18 25.03 14.08
C ALA A 103 13.15 26.17 13.76
N LYS A 104 13.26 27.11 14.70
CA LYS A 104 14.14 28.27 14.60
C LYS A 104 15.08 28.40 15.80
N PRO A 105 16.31 28.89 15.61
CA PRO A 105 17.21 29.24 16.70
C PRO A 105 16.69 30.43 17.51
N THR A 106 17.24 30.58 18.71
CA THR A 106 16.85 31.64 19.66
C THR A 106 17.10 33.04 19.11
N ILE A 107 18.22 33.23 18.40
CA ILE A 107 18.56 34.46 17.68
C ILE A 107 18.34 34.20 16.20
N TRP A 108 17.20 34.68 15.70
CA TRP A 108 16.87 34.67 14.29
C TRP A 108 17.45 35.90 13.61
N VAL A 109 18.57 35.74 12.90
CA VAL A 109 19.03 36.75 11.97
C VAL A 109 18.18 36.61 10.71
N ASN A 110 17.46 37.66 10.30
CA ASN A 110 16.68 37.66 9.05
C ASN A 110 17.63 37.42 7.87
N THR A 111 17.68 36.17 7.44
CA THR A 111 18.60 35.66 6.43
C THR A 111 17.84 35.25 5.20
N LYS A 112 18.58 35.03 4.11
CA LYS A 112 18.00 34.60 2.84
C LYS A 112 17.21 33.30 3.03
N GLU A 113 15.95 33.33 2.62
CA GLU A 113 15.10 32.14 2.55
C GLU A 113 15.51 31.29 1.35
N TYR A 114 15.49 29.96 1.54
CA TYR A 114 15.66 28.99 0.46
C TYR A 114 14.36 28.18 0.34
N PRO A 115 13.40 28.65 -0.46
CA PRO A 115 12.23 27.85 -0.81
C PRO A 115 12.68 26.62 -1.58
N ILE A 116 12.22 25.45 -1.16
CA ILE A 116 12.57 24.17 -1.75
C ILE A 116 11.39 23.67 -2.58
N ASP A 117 11.68 23.20 -3.79
CA ASP A 117 10.71 22.44 -4.57
C ASP A 117 10.46 21.11 -3.87
N VAL A 118 9.22 20.88 -3.44
CA VAL A 118 8.83 19.67 -2.71
C VAL A 118 8.26 18.60 -3.65
N GLY A 119 8.13 18.88 -4.96
CA GLY A 119 7.57 17.95 -5.94
C GLY A 119 6.20 17.44 -5.52
N SER A 120 6.10 16.12 -5.26
CA SER A 120 4.87 15.48 -4.76
C SER A 120 4.56 15.76 -3.28
N GLY A 121 5.49 16.36 -2.54
CA GLY A 121 5.42 16.52 -1.08
C GLY A 121 5.76 15.25 -0.30
N ILE A 122 6.02 14.13 -0.98
CA ILE A 122 6.39 12.85 -0.38
C ILE A 122 7.90 12.86 -0.07
N CYS A 123 8.23 13.06 1.21
CA CYS A 123 9.61 13.11 1.70
C CYS A 123 10.13 11.70 1.99
N LEU A 124 11.19 11.28 1.30
CA LEU A 124 11.87 10.00 1.51
C LEU A 124 12.87 10.04 2.68
N GLY A 125 13.23 11.22 3.16
CA GLY A 125 14.18 11.40 4.26
C GLY A 125 15.07 12.64 4.07
N VAL A 126 16.27 12.58 4.64
CA VAL A 126 17.20 13.71 4.70
C VAL A 126 18.61 13.31 4.28
N ALA A 127 19.35 14.29 3.78
CA ALA A 127 20.77 14.16 3.50
C ALA A 127 21.46 15.50 3.81
N GLY A 128 22.77 15.45 4.11
CA GLY A 128 23.52 16.63 4.46
C GLY A 128 24.84 16.31 5.12
N ARG A 129 25.27 17.21 6.02
CA ARG A 129 26.53 17.08 6.75
C ARG A 129 26.36 17.48 8.21
N SER A 130 26.97 16.72 9.11
CA SER A 130 26.91 17.01 10.55
C SER A 130 28.19 16.68 11.30
N GLY A 131 28.37 17.35 12.43
CA GLY A 131 29.42 17.09 13.42
C GLY A 131 28.84 17.24 14.82
N SER A 132 29.27 18.28 15.55
CA SER A 132 28.58 18.68 16.78
C SER A 132 27.23 19.34 16.51
N ASP A 133 27.06 19.92 15.32
CA ASP A 133 25.88 20.64 14.88
C ASP A 133 25.44 20.11 13.50
N ILE A 134 24.35 20.65 12.95
CA ILE A 134 23.99 20.42 11.54
C ILE A 134 24.69 21.46 10.66
N ASP A 135 25.71 21.02 9.94
CA ASP A 135 26.47 21.88 9.02
C ASP A 135 25.61 22.26 7.81
N CYS A 136 24.99 21.28 7.15
CA CYS A 136 23.97 21.50 6.13
C CYS A 136 22.97 20.35 6.12
N MET A 137 21.78 20.59 5.60
CA MET A 137 20.78 19.54 5.37
C MET A 137 19.84 19.92 4.24
N GLY A 138 19.35 18.90 3.53
CA GLY A 138 18.25 18.97 2.58
C GLY A 138 17.28 17.82 2.82
N PHE A 139 16.08 17.95 2.26
CA PHE A 139 15.03 16.93 2.30
C PHE A 139 14.90 16.33 0.89
N LEU A 140 14.84 15.00 0.83
CA LEU A 140 14.75 14.29 -0.45
C LEU A 140 13.28 14.01 -0.77
N PHE A 141 12.79 14.57 -1.87
CA PHE A 141 11.39 14.40 -2.31
C PHE A 141 11.28 13.60 -3.58
N ILE A 142 10.20 12.82 -3.69
CA ILE A 142 9.75 12.28 -4.97
C ILE A 142 9.19 13.44 -5.80
N ASN A 143 9.54 13.48 -7.09
CA ASN A 143 8.98 14.43 -8.04
C ASN A 143 7.45 14.25 -8.17
N THR A 144 6.76 15.16 -8.86
CA THR A 144 5.30 15.09 -9.01
C THR A 144 4.89 13.74 -9.59
N VAL A 145 4.11 12.98 -8.81
CA VAL A 145 3.71 11.61 -9.12
C VAL A 145 2.56 11.64 -10.13
N LYS A 146 2.76 10.92 -11.22
CA LYS A 146 1.76 10.67 -12.26
C LYS A 146 0.92 9.43 -11.97
N SER A 147 1.59 8.33 -11.62
CA SER A 147 0.94 7.06 -11.28
C SER A 147 1.79 6.26 -10.30
N THR A 148 1.14 5.37 -9.55
CA THR A 148 1.81 4.36 -8.73
C THR A 148 1.17 3.01 -8.97
N GLU A 149 1.98 2.03 -9.34
CA GLU A 149 1.50 0.71 -9.73
C GLU A 149 2.23 -0.39 -8.97
N LEU A 150 1.50 -1.37 -8.43
CA LEU A 150 2.08 -2.62 -7.95
C LEU A 150 2.08 -3.62 -9.11
N THR A 151 3.26 -3.92 -9.64
CA THR A 151 3.45 -4.80 -10.79
C THR A 151 4.25 -6.04 -10.41
N SER A 152 4.44 -6.95 -11.38
CA SER A 152 5.26 -8.16 -11.22
C SER A 152 4.84 -9.01 -10.01
N VAL A 153 3.54 -9.03 -9.70
CA VAL A 153 2.99 -9.76 -8.57
C VAL A 153 3.12 -11.26 -8.79
N ASN A 154 3.65 -11.95 -7.78
CA ASN A 154 3.84 -13.39 -7.76
C ASN A 154 3.44 -13.95 -6.39
N TYR A 155 2.86 -15.16 -6.37
CA TYR A 155 2.42 -15.87 -5.17
C TYR A 155 3.29 -17.12 -4.95
N PRO A 156 4.41 -17.03 -4.23
CA PRO A 156 5.44 -18.08 -4.24
C PRO A 156 4.97 -19.43 -3.70
N SER A 157 4.01 -19.44 -2.79
CA SER A 157 3.52 -20.65 -2.12
C SER A 157 2.23 -21.21 -2.73
N ILE A 158 1.66 -20.61 -3.79
CA ILE A 158 0.32 -20.94 -4.29
C ILE A 158 0.16 -22.44 -4.64
N ASN A 159 1.21 -23.05 -5.19
CA ASN A 159 1.22 -24.46 -5.59
C ASN A 159 1.33 -25.44 -4.40
N ASN A 160 1.67 -24.94 -3.21
CA ASN A 160 1.85 -25.75 -2.00
C ASN A 160 0.64 -25.65 -1.05
N VAL A 161 -0.37 -24.85 -1.39
CA VAL A 161 -1.55 -24.63 -0.56
C VAL A 161 -2.76 -25.33 -1.17
N THR A 162 -3.41 -26.18 -0.38
CA THR A 162 -4.69 -26.79 -0.76
C THR A 162 -5.85 -25.85 -0.41
N PRO A 163 -6.74 -25.51 -1.36
CA PRO A 163 -7.93 -24.71 -1.10
C PRO A 163 -8.81 -25.32 0.00
N LYS A 164 -9.19 -24.50 0.98
CA LYS A 164 -10.20 -24.87 2.00
C LYS A 164 -11.57 -24.41 1.51
N ILE A 165 -12.39 -25.37 1.10
CA ILE A 165 -13.73 -25.11 0.56
C ILE A 165 -14.77 -25.27 1.66
N VAL A 166 -15.58 -24.25 1.88
CA VAL A 166 -16.76 -24.29 2.74
C VAL A 166 -17.99 -24.35 1.85
N THR A 167 -18.72 -25.46 1.89
CA THR A 167 -19.95 -25.62 1.11
C THR A 167 -21.10 -24.85 1.76
N GLU A 168 -21.77 -24.03 0.97
CA GLU A 168 -22.93 -23.23 1.32
C GLU A 168 -24.14 -23.74 0.52
N VAL A 169 -25.27 -23.97 1.18
CA VAL A 169 -26.53 -24.31 0.52
C VAL A 169 -27.24 -23.02 0.14
N ILE A 170 -27.40 -22.77 -1.16
CA ILE A 170 -28.07 -21.59 -1.70
C ILE A 170 -29.59 -21.78 -1.68
N GLN A 171 -30.04 -22.95 -2.09
CA GLN A 171 -31.46 -23.31 -2.12
C GLN A 171 -31.62 -24.80 -1.89
N SER A 172 -32.67 -25.18 -1.18
CA SER A 172 -33.11 -26.57 -1.02
C SER A 172 -34.58 -26.68 -1.45
N SER A 173 -34.92 -27.73 -2.20
CA SER A 173 -36.26 -27.92 -2.75
C SER A 173 -36.59 -29.41 -2.82
N THR A 174 -37.86 -29.78 -2.57
CA THR A 174 -38.32 -31.17 -2.62
C THR A 174 -39.34 -31.33 -3.74
N TYR A 175 -39.14 -32.34 -4.58
CA TYR A 175 -40.03 -32.70 -5.68
C TYR A 175 -40.61 -34.09 -5.43
N THR A 176 -41.93 -34.23 -5.44
CA THR A 176 -42.64 -35.50 -5.18
C THR A 176 -43.47 -35.89 -6.39
N ASN A 177 -43.33 -37.13 -6.83
CA ASN A 177 -44.09 -37.70 -7.94
C ASN A 177 -45.02 -38.81 -7.44
N ASP A 178 -46.30 -38.48 -7.28
CA ASP A 178 -47.34 -39.42 -6.86
C ASP A 178 -47.96 -40.21 -8.03
N THR A 179 -47.47 -40.01 -9.25
CA THR A 179 -48.01 -40.65 -10.47
C THR A 179 -47.29 -41.97 -10.79
N GLU A 180 -47.78 -42.68 -11.80
CA GLU A 180 -47.18 -43.93 -12.30
C GLU A 180 -46.14 -43.68 -13.42
N ALA A 181 -45.95 -42.44 -13.86
CA ALA A 181 -45.02 -42.05 -14.93
C ALA A 181 -43.88 -41.18 -14.39
N VAL A 182 -42.72 -41.19 -15.03
CA VAL A 182 -41.59 -40.31 -14.66
C VAL A 182 -41.99 -38.85 -14.88
N GLN A 183 -41.67 -37.98 -13.92
CA GLN A 183 -41.88 -36.54 -14.01
C GLN A 183 -40.55 -35.80 -14.11
N SER A 184 -40.55 -34.69 -14.86
CA SER A 184 -39.40 -33.81 -15.01
C SER A 184 -39.74 -32.42 -14.48
N TYR A 185 -38.83 -31.86 -13.69
CA TYR A 185 -38.87 -30.51 -13.14
C TYR A 185 -37.59 -29.77 -13.52
N THR A 186 -37.58 -28.47 -13.28
CA THR A 186 -36.37 -27.66 -13.35
C THR A 186 -36.17 -26.97 -12.01
N ALA A 187 -35.02 -27.19 -11.39
CA ALA A 187 -34.57 -26.43 -10.23
C ALA A 187 -33.82 -25.20 -10.72
N GLU A 188 -34.33 -24.02 -10.40
CA GLU A 188 -33.76 -22.74 -10.87
C GLU A 188 -33.58 -21.77 -9.72
N THR A 189 -32.48 -21.02 -9.75
CA THR A 189 -32.17 -19.98 -8.79
C THR A 189 -31.26 -18.92 -9.37
N THR A 190 -31.10 -17.82 -8.65
CA THR A 190 -30.05 -16.83 -8.95
C THR A 190 -29.03 -16.87 -7.83
N ILE A 191 -27.78 -17.15 -8.18
CA ILE A 191 -26.67 -17.25 -7.24
C ILE A 191 -25.91 -15.93 -7.27
N THR A 192 -25.86 -15.25 -6.13
CA THR A 192 -25.10 -14.02 -5.96
C THR A 192 -23.88 -14.29 -5.09
N VAL A 193 -22.70 -13.98 -5.60
CA VAL A 193 -21.42 -14.16 -4.91
C VAL A 193 -20.68 -12.83 -4.75
N THR A 194 -19.96 -12.68 -3.64
CA THR A 194 -19.13 -11.51 -3.37
C THR A 194 -17.66 -11.92 -3.31
N THR A 195 -16.96 -11.69 -4.40
CA THR A 195 -15.51 -11.92 -4.48
C THR A 195 -14.75 -10.75 -3.87
N LYS A 196 -13.62 -11.04 -3.22
CA LYS A 196 -12.75 -10.03 -2.60
C LYS A 196 -11.30 -10.28 -2.96
N SER A 197 -10.52 -9.22 -3.05
CA SER A 197 -9.07 -9.27 -3.24
C SER A 197 -8.42 -8.10 -2.53
N SER A 198 -7.34 -8.36 -1.81
CA SER A 198 -6.61 -7.35 -1.05
C SER A 198 -5.12 -7.67 -1.06
N TRP A 199 -4.28 -6.68 -1.36
CA TRP A 199 -2.82 -6.76 -1.26
C TRP A 199 -2.34 -5.79 -0.19
N SER A 200 -1.70 -6.32 0.86
CA SER A 200 -1.08 -5.47 1.88
C SER A 200 0.24 -4.87 1.38
N LEU A 201 0.56 -3.64 1.76
CA LEU A 201 1.84 -2.98 1.47
C LEU A 201 2.61 -2.67 2.76
N PRO A 202 3.96 -2.74 2.75
CA PRO A 202 4.77 -2.35 3.89
C PRO A 202 4.88 -0.82 4.00
N ASN A 203 5.51 -0.35 5.08
CA ASN A 203 5.95 1.05 5.25
C ASN A 203 4.84 2.10 5.13
N LYS A 204 3.57 1.70 5.35
CA LYS A 204 2.37 2.53 5.18
C LYS A 204 2.22 3.13 3.77
N MET A 205 2.75 2.47 2.75
CA MET A 205 2.71 2.97 1.37
C MET A 205 1.28 3.24 0.89
N GLU A 206 0.32 2.42 1.30
CA GLU A 206 -1.10 2.55 0.98
C GLU A 206 -1.71 3.89 1.43
N SER A 207 -1.15 4.51 2.47
CA SER A 207 -1.60 5.82 2.94
C SER A 207 -0.99 6.98 2.12
N MET A 208 0.22 6.79 1.60
CA MET A 208 0.99 7.84 0.94
C MET A 208 0.76 7.89 -0.57
N PHE A 209 0.57 6.71 -1.17
CA PHE A 209 0.42 6.49 -2.60
C PHE A 209 -0.99 5.97 -2.93
N SER A 210 -1.56 6.48 -4.03
CA SER A 210 -2.74 5.87 -4.63
C SER A 210 -2.26 4.78 -5.59
N VAL A 211 -2.24 3.54 -5.10
CA VAL A 211 -1.63 2.39 -5.80
C VAL A 211 -2.69 1.62 -6.57
N ILE A 212 -2.41 1.37 -7.84
CA ILE A 212 -3.16 0.44 -8.69
C ILE A 212 -2.39 -0.86 -8.81
N VAL A 213 -3.05 -2.00 -8.59
CA VAL A 213 -2.45 -3.32 -8.69
C VAL A 213 -2.61 -3.87 -10.10
N GLN A 214 -1.49 -4.26 -10.71
CA GLN A 214 -1.40 -4.97 -11.98
C GLN A 214 -1.02 -6.43 -11.70
N ALA A 215 -2.03 -7.27 -11.45
CA ALA A 215 -1.83 -8.65 -11.02
C ALA A 215 -2.91 -9.59 -11.56
N GLY A 216 -2.63 -10.89 -11.54
CA GLY A 216 -3.67 -11.91 -11.62
C GLY A 216 -4.22 -12.23 -10.23
N ILE A 217 -5.52 -12.55 -10.15
CA ILE A 217 -6.18 -12.96 -8.90
C ILE A 217 -6.12 -14.51 -8.78
N PRO A 218 -5.76 -15.05 -7.61
CA PRO A 218 -5.90 -16.48 -7.33
C PRO A 218 -7.36 -16.96 -7.43
N GLU A 219 -7.58 -18.00 -8.23
CA GLU A 219 -8.87 -18.65 -8.46
C GLU A 219 -8.78 -20.13 -8.08
N VAL A 220 -9.91 -20.75 -7.76
CA VAL A 220 -10.00 -22.17 -7.44
C VAL A 220 -10.53 -22.95 -8.64
N VAL A 221 -9.86 -24.03 -9.02
CA VAL A 221 -10.33 -24.95 -10.05
C VAL A 221 -10.38 -26.35 -9.49
N GLU A 222 -11.43 -27.09 -9.83
CA GLU A 222 -11.59 -28.48 -9.43
C GLU A 222 -10.98 -29.42 -10.47
N GLY A 223 -10.07 -30.28 -10.03
CA GLY A 223 -9.43 -31.30 -10.86
C GLY A 223 -9.73 -32.72 -10.36
N PRO A 224 -9.29 -33.74 -11.11
CA PRO A 224 -9.50 -35.16 -10.75
C PRO A 224 -8.91 -35.55 -9.39
N ASN A 225 -7.86 -34.84 -8.96
CA ASN A 225 -7.13 -35.09 -7.71
C ASN A 225 -7.50 -34.09 -6.60
N GLY A 226 -8.62 -33.38 -6.75
CA GLY A 226 -9.07 -32.32 -5.84
C GLY A 226 -8.90 -30.92 -6.42
N SER A 227 -9.27 -29.92 -5.61
CA SER A 227 -9.20 -28.51 -6.01
C SER A 227 -7.79 -27.95 -5.84
N ILE A 228 -7.38 -27.09 -6.76
CA ILE A 228 -6.09 -26.38 -6.76
C ILE A 228 -6.32 -24.88 -6.98
N PHE A 229 -5.33 -24.07 -6.59
CA PHE A 229 -5.29 -22.66 -6.97
C PHE A 229 -4.61 -22.48 -8.33
N ILE A 230 -5.17 -21.59 -9.14
CA ILE A 230 -4.53 -21.04 -10.34
C ILE A 230 -4.51 -19.52 -10.23
N VAL A 231 -3.70 -18.85 -11.07
CA VAL A 231 -3.69 -17.39 -11.15
C VAL A 231 -4.39 -16.97 -12.44
N GLY A 232 -5.41 -16.13 -12.31
CA GLY A 232 -6.12 -15.54 -13.45
C GLY A 232 -5.24 -14.61 -14.29
N PRO A 233 -5.75 -14.12 -15.43
CA PRO A 233 -5.03 -13.17 -16.27
C PRO A 233 -4.74 -11.87 -15.51
N VAL A 234 -3.63 -11.21 -15.88
CA VAL A 234 -3.26 -9.91 -15.31
C VAL A 234 -4.28 -8.86 -15.72
N SER A 235 -4.77 -8.10 -14.74
CA SER A 235 -5.64 -6.95 -14.92
C SER A 235 -5.36 -5.88 -13.87
N SER A 236 -6.09 -4.78 -13.94
CA SER A 236 -5.97 -3.62 -13.07
C SER A 236 -7.00 -3.67 -11.93
N TYR A 237 -6.53 -3.48 -10.71
CA TYR A 237 -7.36 -3.49 -9.49
C TYR A 237 -6.95 -2.39 -8.53
N ASP A 238 -7.86 -1.97 -7.66
CA ASP A 238 -7.49 -1.24 -6.45
C ASP A 238 -6.80 -2.19 -5.46
N LEU A 239 -6.06 -1.62 -4.48
CA LEU A 239 -5.42 -2.41 -3.41
C LEU A 239 -6.41 -3.29 -2.64
N GLU A 240 -7.65 -2.80 -2.47
CA GLU A 240 -8.78 -3.56 -1.95
C GLU A 240 -9.92 -3.50 -2.96
N ASN A 241 -10.34 -4.67 -3.42
CA ASN A 241 -11.40 -4.81 -4.38
C ASN A 241 -12.48 -5.77 -3.86
N THR A 242 -13.74 -5.38 -4.06
CA THR A 242 -14.91 -6.23 -3.79
C THR A 242 -15.80 -6.20 -5.01
N LYS A 243 -16.13 -7.37 -5.55
CA LYS A 243 -17.01 -7.49 -6.72
C LYS A 243 -18.13 -8.47 -6.43
N GLU A 244 -19.35 -8.00 -6.59
CA GLU A 244 -20.56 -8.82 -6.56
C GLU A 244 -20.87 -9.31 -7.98
N THR A 245 -21.24 -10.57 -8.13
CA THR A 245 -21.64 -11.15 -9.41
C THR A 245 -22.82 -12.07 -9.18
N SER A 246 -23.81 -11.99 -10.07
CA SER A 246 -25.02 -12.80 -10.01
C SER A 246 -25.14 -13.62 -11.29
N GLU A 247 -25.39 -14.91 -11.14
CA GLU A 247 -25.57 -15.84 -12.24
C GLU A 247 -26.87 -16.64 -12.06
N HIS A 248 -27.60 -16.84 -13.16
CA HIS A 248 -28.77 -17.69 -13.15
C HIS A 248 -28.34 -19.16 -13.30
N PHE A 249 -28.76 -20.00 -12.36
CA PHE A 249 -28.48 -21.43 -12.34
C PHE A 249 -29.75 -22.22 -12.58
N SER A 250 -29.70 -23.20 -13.49
CA SER A 250 -30.82 -24.06 -13.85
C SER A 250 -30.35 -25.50 -14.02
N CYS A 251 -31.06 -26.45 -13.40
CA CYS A 251 -30.74 -27.87 -13.44
C CYS A 251 -32.02 -28.71 -13.62
N PRO A 252 -32.07 -29.61 -14.62
CA PRO A 252 -33.22 -30.52 -14.77
C PRO A 252 -33.21 -31.61 -13.69
N VAL A 253 -34.39 -31.89 -13.14
CA VAL A 253 -34.61 -32.89 -12.07
C VAL A 253 -35.61 -33.92 -12.57
N GLN A 254 -35.23 -35.20 -12.55
CA GLN A 254 -36.14 -36.30 -12.86
C GLN A 254 -36.58 -37.02 -11.57
N VAL A 255 -37.88 -37.20 -11.41
CA VAL A 255 -38.48 -37.87 -10.26
C VAL A 255 -39.24 -39.10 -10.73
N LEU A 256 -38.77 -40.27 -10.29
CA LEU A 256 -39.37 -41.56 -10.63
C LEU A 256 -40.78 -41.72 -10.02
N PRO A 257 -41.63 -42.60 -10.58
CA PRO A 257 -42.95 -42.88 -10.03
C PRO A 257 -42.91 -43.25 -8.55
N LYS A 258 -43.83 -42.66 -7.76
CA LYS A 258 -43.97 -42.89 -6.31
C LYS A 258 -42.70 -42.57 -5.51
N LYS A 259 -41.90 -41.62 -5.96
CA LYS A 259 -40.68 -41.16 -5.28
C LYS A 259 -40.73 -39.66 -4.98
N SER A 260 -39.95 -39.28 -3.98
CA SER A 260 -39.59 -37.89 -3.70
C SER A 260 -38.08 -37.75 -3.83
N VAL A 261 -37.66 -36.58 -4.30
CA VAL A 261 -36.25 -36.22 -4.48
C VAL A 261 -36.04 -34.86 -3.84
N GLU A 262 -35.02 -34.75 -2.99
CA GLU A 262 -34.56 -33.48 -2.44
C GLU A 262 -33.37 -32.98 -3.27
N VAL A 263 -33.40 -31.70 -3.61
CA VAL A 263 -32.42 -31.06 -4.47
C VAL A 263 -31.85 -29.85 -3.75
N ASP A 264 -30.57 -29.94 -3.41
CA ASP A 264 -29.80 -28.83 -2.86
C ASP A 264 -28.92 -28.21 -3.96
N ILE A 265 -29.06 -26.91 -4.17
CA ILE A 265 -28.13 -26.12 -4.97
C ILE A 265 -27.10 -25.56 -4.01
N THR A 266 -25.83 -25.89 -4.23
CA THR A 266 -24.71 -25.57 -3.34
C THR A 266 -23.61 -24.84 -4.08
N ILE A 267 -22.85 -24.02 -3.36
CA ILE A 267 -21.61 -23.40 -3.84
C ILE A 267 -20.52 -23.52 -2.78
N GLY A 268 -19.28 -23.65 -3.20
CA GLY A 268 -18.11 -23.71 -2.35
C GLY A 268 -17.44 -22.35 -2.23
N ARG A 269 -17.49 -21.75 -1.05
CA ARG A 269 -16.75 -20.53 -0.72
C ARG A 269 -15.32 -20.87 -0.31
N VAL A 270 -14.36 -20.16 -0.89
CA VAL A 270 -12.92 -20.31 -0.61
C VAL A 270 -12.35 -19.01 -0.11
N THR A 271 -11.62 -19.07 1.00
CA THR A 271 -10.80 -17.95 1.47
C THR A 271 -9.35 -18.22 1.12
N VAL A 272 -8.70 -17.23 0.53
CA VAL A 272 -7.31 -17.28 0.07
C VAL A 272 -6.49 -16.39 0.99
N ASP A 273 -5.41 -16.95 1.52
CA ASP A 273 -4.44 -16.26 2.36
C ASP A 273 -3.06 -16.73 1.90
N LEU A 274 -2.33 -15.87 1.19
CA LEU A 274 -1.08 -16.21 0.52
C LEU A 274 -0.08 -15.06 0.62
N PRO A 275 1.20 -15.34 0.91
CA PRO A 275 2.24 -14.34 0.73
C PRO A 275 2.41 -14.03 -0.75
N TYR A 276 2.73 -12.78 -1.05
CA TYR A 276 3.07 -12.32 -2.40
C TYR A 276 4.36 -11.50 -2.40
N THR A 277 4.99 -11.45 -3.57
CA THR A 277 6.10 -10.55 -3.90
C THR A 277 5.71 -9.69 -5.09
N GLY A 278 6.21 -8.46 -5.19
CA GLY A 278 5.98 -7.61 -6.35
C GLY A 278 6.91 -6.40 -6.39
N THR A 279 6.64 -5.47 -7.29
CA THR A 279 7.39 -4.23 -7.45
C THR A 279 6.44 -3.04 -7.48
N VAL A 280 6.61 -2.11 -6.56
CA VAL A 280 5.92 -0.81 -6.61
C VAL A 280 6.69 0.11 -7.55
N GLU A 281 6.05 0.59 -8.60
CA GLU A 281 6.60 1.52 -9.58
C GLU A 281 5.90 2.87 -9.46
N VAL A 282 6.65 3.91 -9.08
CA VAL A 282 6.19 5.30 -9.02
C VAL A 282 6.68 6.02 -10.26
N THR A 283 5.75 6.35 -11.16
CA THR A 283 6.05 7.12 -12.37
C THR A 283 5.76 8.59 -12.11
N CYS A 284 6.71 9.47 -12.39
CA CYS A 284 6.59 10.91 -12.24
C CYS A 284 6.13 11.58 -13.55
N ASP A 285 5.56 12.78 -13.48
CA ASP A 285 5.12 13.55 -14.65
C ASP A 285 6.26 13.86 -15.62
N ASN A 286 7.47 14.03 -15.08
CA ASN A 286 8.69 14.19 -15.87
C ASN A 286 9.21 12.87 -16.48
N GLY A 287 8.48 11.76 -16.40
CA GLY A 287 8.88 10.45 -16.91
C GLY A 287 10.00 9.76 -16.13
N GLY A 288 10.45 10.30 -14.99
CA GLY A 288 11.27 9.56 -14.04
C GLY A 288 10.49 8.44 -13.37
N VAL A 289 11.13 7.30 -13.12
CA VAL A 289 10.51 6.14 -12.47
C VAL A 289 11.34 5.71 -11.27
N LEU A 290 10.68 5.53 -10.13
CA LEU A 290 11.26 4.97 -8.92
C LEU A 290 10.63 3.60 -8.65
N LYS A 291 11.44 2.59 -8.33
CA LYS A 291 10.98 1.20 -8.15
C LYS A 291 11.41 0.66 -6.81
N PHE A 292 10.48 -0.01 -6.12
CA PHE A 292 10.72 -0.66 -4.85
C PHE A 292 10.28 -2.12 -4.94
N ASN A 293 11.19 -3.04 -4.65
CA ASN A 293 10.78 -4.44 -4.46
C ASN A 293 10.00 -4.54 -3.15
N THR A 294 8.87 -5.22 -3.19
CA THR A 294 7.96 -5.35 -2.05
C THR A 294 7.50 -6.79 -1.85
N ASN A 295 7.03 -7.07 -0.65
CA ASN A 295 6.33 -8.28 -0.29
C ASN A 295 5.23 -7.96 0.72
N GLY A 296 4.26 -8.85 0.82
CA GLY A 296 3.16 -8.74 1.75
C GLY A 296 2.26 -9.97 1.70
N GLU A 297 1.08 -9.85 2.28
CA GLU A 297 0.03 -10.84 2.25
C GLU A 297 -1.07 -10.44 1.28
N TYR A 298 -1.53 -11.41 0.48
CA TYR A 298 -2.72 -11.36 -0.33
C TYR A 298 -3.87 -12.07 0.38
N ASN A 299 -5.00 -11.38 0.51
CA ASN A 299 -6.23 -11.92 1.08
C ASN A 299 -7.35 -11.89 0.05
N GLY A 300 -7.98 -13.03 -0.17
CA GLY A 300 -9.02 -13.18 -1.19
C GLY A 300 -10.23 -13.98 -0.72
N VAL A 301 -11.37 -13.72 -1.36
CA VAL A 301 -12.55 -14.58 -1.29
C VAL A 301 -12.96 -14.91 -2.71
N THR A 302 -13.03 -16.19 -3.02
CA THR A 302 -13.44 -16.72 -4.32
C THR A 302 -14.41 -17.89 -4.13
N TYR A 303 -15.00 -18.37 -5.22
CA TYR A 303 -16.01 -19.43 -5.22
C TYR A 303 -15.68 -20.45 -6.31
N ASN A 304 -16.07 -21.71 -6.08
CA ASN A 304 -16.11 -22.69 -7.16
C ASN A 304 -17.46 -22.62 -7.91
N ASP A 305 -17.59 -23.46 -8.93
CA ASP A 305 -18.85 -23.60 -9.66
C ASP A 305 -19.95 -24.16 -8.75
N ALA A 306 -21.17 -23.65 -8.95
CA ALA A 306 -22.34 -24.16 -8.27
C ALA A 306 -22.65 -25.61 -8.68
N LYS A 307 -23.13 -26.41 -7.73
CA LYS A 307 -23.42 -27.83 -7.89
C LYS A 307 -24.78 -28.19 -7.33
N THR A 308 -25.42 -29.16 -7.98
CA THR A 308 -26.65 -29.78 -7.51
C THR A 308 -26.32 -31.07 -6.74
N VAL A 309 -26.84 -31.21 -5.53
CA VAL A 309 -26.82 -32.45 -4.74
C VAL A 309 -28.25 -33.00 -4.69
N VAL A 310 -28.42 -34.22 -5.16
CA VAL A 310 -29.71 -34.91 -5.23
C VAL A 310 -29.74 -36.02 -4.18
N LYS A 311 -30.75 -36.01 -3.30
CA LYS A 311 -30.95 -37.00 -2.23
C LYS A 311 -32.26 -37.76 -2.39
#